data_AF-A0A395IP18-F1
#
_entry.id   AF-A0A395IP18-F1
#
_cell.length_a   1.000
_cell.length_b   1.000
_cell.length_c   1.000
_cell.angle_alpha   90.00
_cell.angle_beta   90.00
_cell.angle_gamma   90.00
#
_symmetry.space_group_name_H-M   'P 1'
#
loop_
_entity.id
_entity.type
_entity.pdbx_description
1 polymer ?
#
loop_
_entity_poly.entity_id
_entity_poly.type
_entity_poly.pdbx_seq_one_letter_code
_entity_poly.pdbx_strand_id
1 'polypeptide(L)'
;MPTHLSKTRKHRGHVSAGKGRVGKHRKHPGGRGLAGGQHHHRTNMDKYHPGYFGKVGMRYFHKQGNHFWKPVVNLDKLWSLVPAEKRDEYLSGAKKDTVPVLDLLPLGYSKFSARVESQKSHWLCAQDGSARRLRERSQRLVVLLNWLHKLGNS
;
A
#
# COMPACT_ATOMS: atom_id res chain seq x y z
N MET A 1 1.39 27.69 12.71
CA MET A 1 1.68 27.66 14.16
C MET A 1 1.77 29.10 14.66
N PRO A 2 1.01 29.49 15.70
CA PRO A 2 1.07 30.85 16.23
C PRO A 2 2.44 31.14 16.86
N THR A 3 2.94 32.37 16.68
CA THR A 3 4.31 32.76 17.07
C THR A 3 4.52 32.77 18.60
N HIS A 4 3.46 32.97 19.37
CA HIS A 4 3.46 32.96 20.84
C HIS A 4 3.90 31.61 21.44
N LEU A 5 3.58 30.49 20.77
CA LEU A 5 3.95 29.14 21.24
C LEU A 5 5.36 28.71 20.81
N SER A 6 6.07 29.54 20.04
CA SER A 6 7.42 29.21 19.58
C SER A 6 8.45 29.29 20.70
N LYS A 7 9.36 28.29 20.76
CA LYS A 7 10.43 28.24 21.77
C LYS A 7 11.37 29.45 21.71
N THR A 8 11.47 30.12 20.56
CA THR A 8 12.29 31.33 20.36
C THR A 8 11.87 32.48 21.27
N ARG A 9 10.59 32.57 21.66
CA ARG A 9 10.11 33.60 22.61
C ARG A 9 10.75 33.44 24.00
N LYS A 10 10.95 32.19 24.44
CA LYS A 10 11.58 31.87 25.74
C LYS A 10 13.10 32.05 25.73
N HIS A 11 13.71 32.21 24.55
CA HIS A 11 15.16 32.43 24.42
C HIS A 11 15.57 33.92 24.48
N ARG A 12 14.61 34.85 24.51
CA ARG A 12 14.91 36.30 24.66
C ARG A 12 15.52 36.57 26.05
N GLY A 13 16.57 37.37 26.10
CA GLY A 13 17.36 37.61 27.32
C GLY A 13 18.54 36.65 27.51
N HIS A 14 18.59 35.52 26.79
CA HIS A 14 19.73 34.60 26.81
C HIS A 14 20.67 34.82 25.62
N VAL A 15 21.97 34.96 25.91
CA VAL A 15 23.01 35.36 24.93
C VAL A 15 23.10 34.45 23.70
N SER A 16 22.94 33.13 23.84
CA SER A 16 23.22 32.15 22.78
C SER A 16 21.99 31.47 22.17
N ALA A 17 20.77 31.92 22.53
CA ALA A 17 19.50 31.36 22.03
C ALA A 17 19.42 29.81 22.01
N GLY A 18 20.01 29.15 23.01
CA GLY A 18 20.04 27.69 23.13
C GLY A 18 21.04 26.94 22.23
N LYS A 19 21.97 27.63 21.55
CA LYS A 19 22.96 27.02 20.64
C LYS A 19 24.38 26.90 21.22
N GLY A 20 24.53 27.16 22.52
CA GLY A 20 25.81 27.10 23.24
C GLY A 20 26.77 28.27 22.93
N ARG A 21 27.72 28.53 23.84
CA ARG A 21 28.70 29.62 23.70
C ARG A 21 29.90 29.24 22.82
N VAL A 22 30.35 27.99 22.88
CA VAL A 22 31.57 27.50 22.21
C VAL A 22 31.29 27.07 20.77
N GLY A 23 30.46 26.03 20.57
CA GLY A 23 30.17 25.49 19.23
C GLY A 23 29.45 26.47 18.29
N LYS A 24 28.59 27.34 18.85
CA LYS A 24 27.79 28.38 18.18
C LYS A 24 26.93 27.85 17.01
N HIS A 25 25.94 28.64 16.60
CA HIS A 25 25.21 28.34 15.38
C HIS A 25 25.95 28.92 14.17
N ARG A 26 26.55 28.03 13.38
CA ARG A 26 27.23 28.36 12.12
C ARG A 26 26.30 28.10 10.93
N LYS A 27 26.74 28.46 9.72
CA LYS A 27 25.93 28.28 8.50
C LYS A 27 25.76 26.80 8.15
N HIS A 28 26.84 26.09 7.80
CA HIS A 28 26.81 24.67 7.40
C HIS A 28 28.12 23.95 7.78
N PRO A 29 28.28 23.51 9.04
CA PRO A 29 29.56 22.97 9.52
C PRO A 29 29.96 21.63 8.90
N GLY A 30 29.01 20.80 8.46
CA GLY A 30 29.26 19.50 7.83
C GLY A 30 28.96 19.45 6.32
N GLY A 31 28.82 20.61 5.68
CA GLY A 31 28.33 20.73 4.31
C GLY A 31 26.81 20.91 4.21
N ARG A 32 26.29 20.92 2.98
CA ARG A 32 24.86 21.10 2.66
C ARG A 32 24.28 19.80 2.12
N GLY A 33 23.03 19.50 2.49
CA GLY A 33 22.32 18.33 1.98
C GLY A 33 23.02 17.02 2.35
N LEU A 34 23.22 16.14 1.37
CA LEU A 34 23.81 14.81 1.52
C LEU A 34 25.33 14.78 1.28
N ALA A 35 26.00 15.94 1.39
CA ALA A 35 27.45 16.02 1.27
C ALA A 35 28.15 15.11 2.30
N GLY A 36 29.22 14.45 1.88
CA GLY A 36 30.03 13.60 2.76
C GLY A 36 29.45 12.22 3.06
N GLY A 37 28.40 11.78 2.35
CA GLY A 37 27.75 10.48 2.63
C GLY A 37 28.66 9.25 2.54
N GLN A 38 29.74 9.30 1.75
CA GLN A 38 30.79 8.26 1.71
C GLN A 38 32.04 8.60 2.52
N HIS A 39 32.10 9.81 3.10
CA HIS A 39 33.26 10.34 3.82
C HIS A 39 32.87 10.58 5.29
N HIS A 40 32.83 11.84 5.73
CA HIS A 40 32.59 12.20 7.13
C HIS A 40 31.18 11.91 7.66
N HIS A 41 30.21 11.60 6.79
CA HIS A 41 28.86 11.13 7.18
C HIS A 41 28.64 9.63 6.94
N ARG A 42 29.68 8.87 6.56
CA ARG A 42 29.58 7.45 6.23
C ARG A 42 28.95 6.61 7.34
N THR A 43 29.37 6.78 8.58
CA THR A 43 28.83 6.03 9.73
C THR A 43 27.31 6.17 9.88
N ASN A 44 26.76 7.35 9.58
CA ASN A 44 25.32 7.58 9.62
C ASN A 44 24.61 6.89 8.45
N MET A 45 25.19 6.96 7.25
CA MET A 45 24.61 6.38 6.04
C MET A 45 24.63 4.84 6.08
N ASP A 46 25.75 4.24 6.49
CA ASP A 46 25.88 2.78 6.57
C ASP A 46 24.96 2.18 7.65
N LYS A 47 24.71 2.92 8.75
CA LYS A 47 23.85 2.46 9.85
C LYS A 47 22.35 2.56 9.53
N TYR A 48 21.90 3.71 9.04
CA TYR A 48 20.46 3.99 8.88
C TYR A 48 19.97 3.85 7.44
N HIS A 49 20.88 3.86 6.46
CA HIS A 49 20.54 3.81 5.04
C HIS A 49 21.40 2.76 4.29
N PRO A 50 21.38 1.48 4.71
CA PRO A 50 22.09 0.43 3.97
C PRO A 50 21.50 0.31 2.56
N GLY A 51 22.37 0.23 1.55
CA GLY A 51 21.96 0.16 0.13
C GLY A 51 21.65 1.51 -0.52
N TYR A 52 21.88 2.63 0.15
CA TYR A 52 21.71 3.97 -0.45
C TYR A 52 22.68 4.21 -1.61
N PHE A 53 23.92 3.77 -1.46
CA PHE A 53 24.92 3.84 -2.53
C PHE A 53 24.96 2.54 -3.32
N GLY A 54 25.03 2.67 -4.65
CA GLY A 54 25.09 1.55 -5.59
C GLY A 54 23.98 1.60 -6.63
N LYS A 55 24.08 0.76 -7.65
CA LYS A 55 23.03 0.54 -8.65
C LYS A 55 22.51 -0.88 -8.49
N VAL A 56 21.19 -1.05 -8.55
CA VAL A 56 20.54 -2.36 -8.44
C VAL A 56 19.56 -2.55 -9.59
N GLY A 57 19.59 -3.73 -10.21
CA GLY A 57 18.61 -4.16 -11.22
C GLY A 57 18.75 -3.55 -12.62
N MET A 58 17.74 -3.79 -13.45
CA MET A 58 17.66 -3.33 -14.83
C MET A 58 16.92 -2.00 -14.95
N ARG A 59 17.31 -1.16 -15.92
CA ARG A 59 16.61 0.10 -16.22
C ARG A 59 15.33 -0.18 -17.01
N TYR A 60 14.22 0.44 -16.64
CA TYR A 60 12.97 0.46 -17.40
C TYR A 60 12.81 1.84 -18.06
N PHE A 61 12.95 1.92 -19.37
CA PHE A 61 12.75 3.18 -20.12
C PHE A 61 11.26 3.43 -20.39
N HIS A 62 10.81 4.69 -20.28
CA HIS A 62 9.40 5.10 -20.49
C HIS A 62 8.39 4.27 -19.69
N LYS A 63 8.64 4.09 -18.39
CA LYS A 63 7.73 3.36 -17.50
C LYS A 63 6.39 4.09 -17.38
N GLN A 64 5.33 3.54 -17.95
CA GLN A 64 3.96 4.02 -17.76
C GLN A 64 3.35 3.29 -16.55
N GLY A 65 2.92 4.05 -15.52
CA GLY A 65 2.41 3.48 -14.27
C GLY A 65 1.12 2.67 -14.45
N ASN A 66 0.28 3.01 -15.42
CA ASN A 66 -1.02 2.39 -15.66
C ASN A 66 -0.93 0.90 -16.03
N HIS A 67 0.13 0.46 -16.72
CA HIS A 67 0.34 -0.97 -17.02
C HIS A 67 0.51 -1.83 -15.77
N PHE A 68 0.93 -1.21 -14.66
CA PHE A 68 1.12 -1.87 -13.37
C PHE A 68 -0.08 -1.64 -12.43
N TRP A 69 -1.20 -1.11 -12.92
CA TRP A 69 -2.41 -0.96 -12.11
C TRP A 69 -2.91 -2.35 -11.72
N LYS A 70 -2.55 -2.76 -10.50
CA LYS A 70 -2.98 -4.03 -9.92
C LYS A 70 -3.38 -3.90 -8.44
N PRO A 71 -4.42 -3.13 -8.10
CA PRO A 71 -4.92 -3.04 -6.72
C PRO A 71 -5.43 -4.41 -6.24
N VAL A 72 -5.06 -4.76 -5.01
CA VAL A 72 -5.30 -6.06 -4.39
C VAL A 72 -6.34 -5.93 -3.27
N VAL A 73 -7.37 -6.78 -3.27
CA VAL A 73 -8.33 -6.94 -2.16
C VAL A 73 -8.10 -8.26 -1.42
N ASN A 74 -8.23 -8.25 -0.09
CA ASN A 74 -8.15 -9.49 0.69
C ASN A 74 -9.53 -10.15 0.82
N LEU A 75 -9.57 -11.48 0.90
CA LEU A 75 -10.81 -12.26 1.08
C LEU A 75 -11.62 -11.82 2.32
N ASP A 76 -10.94 -11.48 3.42
CA ASP A 76 -11.56 -11.04 4.68
C ASP A 76 -12.45 -9.80 4.50
N LYS A 77 -12.10 -8.96 3.52
CA LYS A 77 -12.79 -7.69 3.25
C LYS A 77 -13.83 -7.80 2.15
N LEU A 78 -14.01 -8.97 1.55
CA LEU A 78 -14.94 -9.14 0.42
C LEU A 78 -16.39 -8.83 0.81
N TRP A 79 -16.80 -9.25 2.01
CA TRP A 79 -18.13 -8.97 2.58
C TRP A 79 -18.36 -7.51 2.96
N SER A 80 -17.31 -6.68 3.05
CA SER A 80 -17.44 -5.24 3.28
C SER A 80 -17.75 -4.45 2.00
N LEU A 81 -17.54 -5.06 0.83
CA LEU A 81 -17.85 -4.45 -0.46
C LEU A 81 -19.33 -4.61 -0.85
N VAL A 82 -20.05 -5.48 -0.14
CA VAL A 82 -21.48 -5.68 -0.33
C VAL A 82 -22.24 -4.63 0.50
N PRO A 83 -23.25 -3.93 -0.07
CA PRO A 83 -24.13 -3.07 0.70
C PRO A 83 -24.78 -3.84 1.87
N ALA A 84 -24.88 -3.20 3.04
CA ALA A 84 -25.30 -3.84 4.30
C ALA A 84 -26.66 -4.55 4.19
N GLU A 85 -27.63 -3.93 3.52
CA GLU A 85 -28.97 -4.49 3.31
C GLU A 85 -28.94 -5.85 2.60
N LYS A 86 -28.13 -5.96 1.54
CA LYS A 86 -27.99 -7.21 0.77
C LYS A 86 -27.17 -8.23 1.53
N ARG A 87 -26.17 -7.79 2.28
CA ARG A 87 -25.35 -8.68 3.11
C ARG A 87 -26.21 -9.41 4.14
N ASP A 88 -27.12 -8.72 4.82
CA ASP A 88 -27.95 -9.33 5.85
C ASP A 88 -29.00 -10.29 5.25
N GLU A 89 -29.54 -10.01 4.06
CA GLU A 89 -30.39 -10.94 3.29
C GLU A 89 -29.67 -12.27 2.97
N TYR A 90 -28.39 -12.20 2.58
CA TYR A 90 -27.59 -13.40 2.24
C TYR A 90 -27.07 -14.14 3.48
N LEU A 91 -26.74 -13.42 4.56
CA LEU A 91 -26.28 -14.03 5.83
C LEU A 91 -27.42 -14.69 6.61
N SER A 92 -28.63 -14.13 6.56
CA SER A 92 -29.83 -14.68 7.23
C SER A 92 -30.41 -15.92 6.55
N GLY A 93 -29.88 -16.33 5.39
CA GLY A 93 -30.25 -17.58 4.73
C GLY A 93 -31.60 -17.55 4.00
N ALA A 94 -32.15 -16.37 3.73
CA ALA A 94 -33.43 -16.20 3.05
C ALA A 94 -33.41 -16.66 1.58
N LYS A 95 -32.23 -16.73 0.95
CA LYS A 95 -32.03 -17.14 -0.46
C LYS A 95 -30.96 -18.24 -0.54
N LYS A 96 -31.34 -19.50 -0.27
CA LYS A 96 -30.41 -20.64 -0.28
C LYS A 96 -29.92 -21.03 -1.69
N ASP A 97 -30.68 -20.67 -2.72
CA ASP A 97 -30.38 -21.07 -4.10
C ASP A 97 -29.66 -20.01 -4.93
N THR A 98 -29.50 -18.79 -4.39
CA THR A 98 -28.91 -17.65 -5.11
C THR A 98 -27.58 -17.24 -4.49
N VAL A 99 -26.52 -17.27 -5.32
CA VAL A 99 -25.15 -16.95 -4.91
C VAL A 99 -24.83 -15.48 -5.20
N PRO A 100 -24.19 -14.73 -4.29
CA PRO A 100 -23.76 -13.37 -4.57
C PRO A 100 -22.60 -13.36 -5.59
N VAL A 101 -22.81 -12.67 -6.71
CA VAL A 101 -21.76 -12.39 -7.71
C VAL A 101 -21.18 -11.02 -7.42
N LEU A 102 -19.85 -10.93 -7.27
CA LEU A 102 -19.14 -9.70 -6.95
C LEU A 102 -18.15 -9.33 -8.04
N ASP A 103 -18.45 -8.23 -8.73
CA ASP A 103 -17.55 -7.64 -9.72
C ASP A 103 -16.58 -6.68 -9.06
N LEU A 104 -15.30 -7.05 -9.07
CA LEU A 104 -14.24 -6.30 -8.41
C LEU A 104 -13.72 -5.13 -9.25
N LEU A 105 -13.87 -5.19 -10.58
CA LEU A 105 -13.35 -4.18 -11.50
C LEU A 105 -14.02 -2.80 -11.37
N PRO A 106 -15.37 -2.68 -11.30
CA PRO A 106 -16.03 -1.40 -11.06
C PRO A 106 -15.69 -0.79 -9.69
N LEU A 107 -15.39 -1.66 -8.72
CA LEU A 107 -14.96 -1.30 -7.37
C LEU A 107 -13.46 -0.92 -7.30
N GLY A 108 -12.76 -0.97 -8.44
CA GLY A 108 -11.36 -0.56 -8.55
C GLY A 108 -10.36 -1.60 -8.06
N TYR A 109 -10.71 -2.88 -8.03
CA TYR A 109 -9.79 -3.98 -7.70
C TYR A 109 -9.54 -4.89 -8.90
N SER A 110 -8.29 -5.31 -9.06
CA SER A 110 -7.84 -6.15 -10.20
C SER A 110 -7.45 -7.57 -9.80
N LYS A 111 -7.06 -7.74 -8.54
CA LYS A 111 -6.53 -8.98 -7.99
C LYS A 111 -7.08 -9.16 -6.59
N PHE A 112 -7.29 -10.41 -6.18
CA PHE A 112 -7.53 -10.73 -4.78
C PHE A 112 -6.38 -11.56 -4.21
N SER A 113 -6.16 -11.44 -2.92
CA SER A 113 -5.15 -12.20 -2.18
C SER A 113 -5.78 -12.88 -0.96
N ALA A 114 -5.37 -14.11 -0.70
CA ALA A 114 -5.75 -14.82 0.51
C ALA A 114 -4.75 -14.48 1.63
N ARG A 115 -5.13 -13.60 2.55
CA ARG A 115 -4.50 -13.52 3.87
C ARG A 115 -5.37 -14.39 4.79
N VAL A 116 -4.81 -15.45 5.36
CA VAL A 116 -5.59 -16.36 6.21
C VAL A 116 -5.71 -15.72 7.60
N GLU A 117 -6.82 -15.04 7.85
CA GLU A 117 -7.34 -14.88 9.21
C GLU A 117 -8.76 -15.46 9.22
N SER A 118 -8.84 -16.68 9.76
CA SER A 118 -10.01 -17.55 9.75
C SER A 118 -11.22 -16.88 10.44
N GLN A 119 -12.07 -16.24 9.65
CA GLN A 119 -13.48 -16.03 9.99
C GLN A 119 -14.31 -16.89 9.04
N LYS A 120 -15.12 -17.77 9.64
CA LYS A 120 -15.86 -18.89 9.06
C LYS A 120 -16.38 -18.65 7.62
N SER A 121 -16.01 -19.60 6.76
CA SER A 121 -16.73 -20.09 5.57
C SER A 121 -17.12 -19.09 4.46
N HIS A 122 -16.37 -19.08 3.35
CA HIS A 122 -16.76 -19.58 2.01
C HIS A 122 -15.78 -19.09 0.91
N TRP A 123 -15.51 -19.97 -0.06
CA TRP A 123 -14.35 -20.01 -0.98
C TRP A 123 -14.42 -19.10 -2.21
N LEU A 124 -13.26 -18.81 -2.86
CA LEU A 124 -13.22 -18.25 -4.23
C LEU A 124 -11.89 -18.43 -5.02
N CYS A 125 -11.98 -18.63 -6.36
CA CYS A 125 -10.86 -18.92 -7.29
C CYS A 125 -10.50 -17.72 -8.21
N ALA A 126 -9.22 -17.53 -8.56
CA ALA A 126 -8.65 -16.37 -9.29
C ALA A 126 -7.92 -16.76 -10.60
N GLN A 127 -7.90 -15.84 -11.58
CA GLN A 127 -7.24 -16.02 -12.89
C GLN A 127 -5.70 -15.94 -12.88
N ASP A 128 -5.05 -15.33 -11.88
CA ASP A 128 -3.59 -15.18 -11.88
C ASP A 128 -2.91 -15.83 -10.66
N GLY A 129 -2.55 -17.11 -10.83
CA GLY A 129 -1.38 -17.77 -10.24
C GLY A 129 -1.09 -17.59 -8.75
N SER A 130 -1.73 -18.39 -7.89
CA SER A 130 -1.13 -18.92 -6.64
C SER A 130 -1.94 -20.08 -6.02
N ALA A 131 -3.19 -20.31 -6.44
CA ALA A 131 -4.01 -21.44 -5.96
C ALA A 131 -4.15 -22.53 -7.04
N ARG A 132 -3.06 -23.18 -7.45
CA ARG A 132 -3.09 -24.20 -8.52
C ARG A 132 -3.32 -25.64 -8.04
N ARG A 133 -3.69 -25.85 -6.77
CA ARG A 133 -3.98 -27.21 -6.27
C ARG A 133 -4.98 -27.20 -5.13
N LEU A 134 -6.27 -27.25 -5.45
CA LEU A 134 -7.35 -27.78 -4.60
C LEU A 134 -8.54 -28.02 -5.55
N ARG A 135 -8.45 -29.11 -6.32
CA ARG A 135 -9.53 -29.62 -7.17
C ARG A 135 -10.31 -30.63 -6.33
N GLU A 136 -11.63 -30.56 -6.43
CA GLU A 136 -12.65 -31.45 -5.84
C GLU A 136 -13.03 -31.17 -4.38
N ARG A 137 -14.16 -30.46 -4.17
CA ARG A 137 -15.29 -30.93 -3.33
C ARG A 137 -16.36 -29.90 -2.93
N SER A 138 -16.38 -28.66 -3.41
CA SER A 138 -17.43 -27.71 -2.98
C SER A 138 -18.06 -26.95 -4.13
N GLN A 139 -19.38 -27.11 -4.27
CA GLN A 139 -20.22 -26.48 -5.27
C GLN A 139 -20.47 -24.99 -4.95
N ARG A 140 -20.41 -24.17 -6.01
CA ARG A 140 -21.04 -22.83 -6.18
C ARG A 140 -20.43 -21.62 -5.48
N LEU A 141 -19.30 -21.14 -6.01
CA LEU A 141 -19.05 -19.70 -6.19
C LEU A 141 -18.12 -19.53 -7.40
N VAL A 142 -18.66 -18.99 -8.49
CA VAL A 142 -17.94 -18.84 -9.77
C VAL A 142 -17.65 -17.36 -9.97
N VAL A 143 -16.38 -16.97 -9.94
CA VAL A 143 -15.94 -15.65 -10.41
C VAL A 143 -15.71 -15.77 -11.90
N LEU A 144 -16.64 -15.26 -12.69
CA LEU A 144 -16.44 -15.07 -14.12
C LEU A 144 -15.80 -13.72 -14.35
N LEU A 145 -14.53 -13.71 -14.75
CA LEU A 145 -13.92 -12.55 -15.40
C LEU A 145 -14.45 -12.51 -16.84
N ASN A 146 -15.35 -11.58 -17.13
CA ASN A 146 -15.77 -11.29 -18.50
C ASN A 146 -14.64 -10.51 -19.20
N TRP A 147 -13.78 -11.24 -19.92
CA TRP A 147 -12.85 -10.68 -20.90
C TRP A 147 -13.31 -11.10 -22.30
N LEU A 148 -14.39 -10.50 -22.79
CA LEU A 148 -14.75 -10.44 -24.20
C LEU A 148 -15.80 -9.33 -24.38
N HIS A 149 -15.75 -8.61 -25.50
CA HIS A 149 -16.53 -7.41 -25.87
C HIS A 149 -15.94 -6.05 -25.46
N LYS A 150 -14.78 -5.70 -26.02
CA LYS A 150 -14.48 -4.32 -26.46
C LYS A 150 -13.36 -4.22 -27.51
N LEU A 151 -13.35 -5.16 -28.46
CA LEU A 151 -12.67 -5.02 -29.75
C LEU A 151 -13.67 -5.45 -30.82
N GLY A 152 -14.41 -4.49 -31.36
CA GLY A 152 -15.40 -4.71 -32.41
C GLY A 152 -16.50 -3.66 -32.39
N ASN A 153 -16.56 -2.86 -33.46
CA ASN A 153 -17.55 -1.84 -33.82
C ASN A 153 -17.34 -0.42 -33.28
N SER A 154 -16.33 0.26 -33.82
CA SER A 154 -16.48 1.44 -34.72
C SER A 154 -15.09 1.97 -35.09
#